data_AF-A0A9E0DDU3-F1
#
_entry.id   AF-A0A9E0DDU3-F1
#
_cell.length_a   1.000
_cell.length_b   1.000
_cell.length_c   1.000
_cell.angle_alpha   90.00
_cell.angle_beta   90.00
_cell.angle_gamma   90.00
#
_symmetry.space_group_name_H-M   'P 1'
#
loop_
_entity.id
_entity.type
_entity.pdbx_description
1 polymer ?
#
loop_
_entity_poly.entity_id
_entity_poly.type
_entity_poly.pdbx_seq_one_letter_code
_entity_poly.pdbx_strand_id
1 'polypeptide(L)' 'MIPYSVKKTISAEGVLLLEGLPYHAGEIVKVFILPQQDEIKNTRSSLKGTVIHYDQPFAPVDVDEWEALQ' A
#
# COMPACT_ATOMS: atom_id res chain seq x y z
N MET A 1 -3.47 -18.40 8.35
CA MET A 1 -2.88 -17.54 9.40
C MET A 1 -2.76 -16.14 8.81
N ILE A 2 -3.42 -15.14 9.38
CA ILE A 2 -3.34 -13.76 8.91
C ILE A 2 -2.22 -13.07 9.73
N PRO A 3 -1.21 -12.45 9.09
CA PRO A 3 -0.17 -11.74 9.81
C PRO A 3 -0.77 -10.48 10.48
N TYR A 4 -0.56 -10.32 11.78
CA TYR A 4 -0.87 -9.09 12.50
C TYR A 4 0.29 -8.10 12.33
N SER A 5 0.01 -6.88 11.89
CA SER A 5 1.02 -5.81 11.77
C SER A 5 0.50 -4.52 12.38
N VAL A 6 1.40 -3.78 13.04
CA VAL A 6 1.10 -2.50 13.68
C VAL A 6 2.23 -1.52 13.40
N LYS A 7 1.88 -0.27 13.06
CA LYS A 7 2.83 0.82 12.91
C LYS A 7 2.98 1.53 14.24
N LYS A 8 4.20 1.61 14.77
CA LYS A 8 4.51 2.34 16.00
C LYS A 8 5.89 2.97 15.92
N THR A 9 6.01 4.19 16.44
CA THR A 9 7.28 4.90 16.53
C THR A 9 8.05 4.39 17.75
N ILE A 10 9.35 4.11 17.57
CA ILE A 10 10.25 3.77 18.67
C ILE A 10 10.45 5.02 19.52
N SER A 11 10.35 4.89 20.84
CA SER A 11 10.58 5.99 21.78
C SER A 11 12.04 6.49 21.73
N ALA A 12 12.30 7.69 22.28
CA ALA A 12 13.64 8.26 22.30
C ALA A 12 14.64 7.37 23.07
N GLU A 13 14.15 6.60 24.02
CA GLU A 13 14.87 5.66 24.86
C GLU A 13 15.12 4.31 24.16
N GLY A 14 14.66 4.14 22.90
CA GLY A 14 14.83 2.91 22.14
C GLY A 14 13.84 1.80 22.53
N VAL A 15 12.82 2.11 23.33
CA VAL A 15 11.82 1.13 23.80
C VAL A 15 10.61 1.11 22.86
N LEU A 16 10.13 -0.10 22.53
CA LEU A 16 8.91 -0.33 21.77
C LEU A 16 7.91 -1.13 22.63
N LEU A 17 6.86 -0.46 23.12
CA LEU A 17 5.78 -1.11 23.86
C LEU A 17 4.68 -1.59 22.89
N LEU A 18 4.31 -2.87 22.89
CA LEU A 18 3.19 -3.39 22.09
C LEU A 18 2.05 -3.81 23.03
N GLU A 19 0.85 -3.26 22.80
CA GLU A 19 -0.33 -3.47 23.66
C GLU A 19 -1.52 -3.92 22.81
N GLY A 20 -2.44 -4.69 23.41
CA GLY A 20 -3.68 -5.12 22.75
C GLY A 20 -3.45 -6.09 21.58
N LEU A 21 -2.39 -6.90 21.62
CA LEU A 21 -2.16 -7.89 20.58
C LEU A 21 -3.28 -8.94 20.57
N PRO A 22 -3.73 -9.41 19.39
CA PRO A 22 -4.81 -10.39 19.26
C PRO A 22 -4.31 -11.82 19.52
N TYR A 23 -3.53 -12.01 20.59
CA TYR A 23 -2.95 -13.28 21.01
C TYR A 23 -3.31 -13.54 22.47
N HIS A 24 -3.38 -14.81 22.83
CA HIS A 24 -3.67 -15.22 24.19
C HIS A 24 -2.40 -15.27 25.05
N ALA A 25 -2.57 -15.16 26.36
CA ALA A 25 -1.47 -15.29 27.30
C ALA A 25 -0.80 -16.67 27.17
N GLY A 26 0.53 -16.68 27.06
CA GLY A 26 1.33 -17.89 26.90
C GLY A 26 1.59 -18.32 25.45
N GLU A 27 0.99 -17.67 24.46
CA GLU A 27 1.31 -17.93 23.06
C GLU A 27 2.70 -17.41 22.68
N ILE A 28 3.49 -18.27 22.04
CA ILE A 28 4.81 -17.89 21.51
C ILE A 28 4.61 -17.25 20.15
N VAL A 29 4.96 -15.97 20.04
CA VAL A 29 4.86 -15.20 18.78
C VAL A 29 6.24 -14.78 18.29
N LYS A 30 6.39 -14.68 16.97
CA LYS A 30 7.60 -14.16 16.32
C LYS A 30 7.36 -12.70 15.94
N VAL A 31 8.24 -11.82 16.40
CA VAL A 31 8.15 -10.38 16.14
C VAL A 31 9.19 -10.00 15.07
N PHE A 32 8.75 -9.27 14.05
CA PHE A 32 9.62 -8.69 13.03
C PHE A 32 9.56 -7.17 13.13
N ILE A 33 10.72 -6.53 13.30
CA ILE A 33 10.84 -5.07 13.30
C ILE A 33 11.40 -4.67 11.94
N LEU A 34 10.59 -3.98 11.15
CA LEU A 34 10.99 -3.46 9.85
C LEU A 34 11.02 -1.93 9.94
N PRO A 35 12.11 -1.27 9.55
CA PRO A 35 12.12 0.17 9.45
C PRO A 35 11.07 0.57 8.41
N GLN A 36 10.09 1.36 8.82
CA GLN A 36 9.18 1.96 7.87
C GLN A 36 9.89 3.17 7.28
N GLN A 37 10.38 3.02 6.06
CA GLN A 37 10.65 4.19 5.23
C GLN A 37 9.32 4.95 5.13
N ASP A 38 9.32 6.26 5.42
CA ASP A 38 8.19 7.06 4.99
C ASP A 38 8.06 6.76 3.50
N GLU A 39 6.92 6.17 3.12
CA GLU A 39 6.47 6.36 1.76
C GLU A 39 6.42 7.88 1.66
N ILE A 40 7.42 8.46 0.99
CA ILE A 40 7.25 9.75 0.32
C ILE A 40 5.85 9.61 -0.21
N LYS A 41 4.91 10.41 0.30
CA LYS A 41 3.55 10.39 -0.20
C LYS A 41 3.77 10.53 -1.68
N ASN A 42 3.66 9.41 -2.40
CA ASN A 42 3.49 9.44 -3.81
C ASN A 42 2.13 10.10 -3.80
N THR A 43 2.14 11.41 -3.97
CA THR A 43 1.04 12.14 -4.51
C THR A 43 0.88 11.49 -5.88
N ARG A 44 0.33 10.26 -5.90
CA ARG A 44 -0.43 9.73 -7.01
C ARG A 44 -1.41 10.86 -7.20
N SER A 45 -1.07 11.73 -8.16
CA SER A 45 -1.76 12.96 -8.41
C SER A 45 -3.23 12.59 -8.43
N SER A 46 -3.96 13.06 -7.42
CA SER A 46 -5.35 12.67 -7.28
C SER A 46 -6.02 13.20 -8.54
N LEU A 47 -6.60 12.32 -9.35
CA LEU A 47 -7.41 12.73 -10.50
C LEU A 47 -8.71 13.44 -10.06
N LYS A 48 -8.91 13.58 -8.75
CA LYS A 48 -10.04 14.28 -8.15
C LYS A 48 -10.01 15.74 -8.57
N GLY A 49 -10.97 16.13 -9.40
CA GLY A 49 -11.08 17.48 -9.98
C GLY A 49 -10.43 17.63 -11.36
N THR A 50 -9.77 16.59 -11.87
CA THR A 50 -9.25 16.57 -13.24
C THR A 50 -10.36 16.18 -14.20
N VAL A 51 -10.60 17.01 -15.22
CA VAL A 51 -11.48 16.67 -16.33
C VAL A 51 -10.68 15.77 -17.28
N ILE A 52 -11.07 14.49 -17.36
CA ILE A 52 -10.51 13.55 -18.34
C ILE A 52 -11.31 13.74 -19.64
N HIS A 53 -10.64 14.25 -20.68
CA HIS A 53 -11.22 14.38 -22.01
C HIS A 53 -10.81 13.18 -22.86
N TYR A 54 -11.80 12.55 -23.48
CA TYR A 54 -11.57 11.54 -24.50
C TYR A 54 -11.99 12.15 -25.83
N ASP A 55 -11.04 12.35 -26.74
CA ASP A 55 -11.32 12.95 -28.05
C ASP A 55 -12.26 12.06 -28.89
N GLN A 56 -12.13 10.74 -28.76
CA GLN A 56 -12.92 9.76 -29.51
C GLN A 56 -13.27 8.52 -28.67
N PRO A 57 -14.18 8.64 -27.68
CA PRO A 57 -14.45 7.56 -26.72
C PRO A 57 -15.10 6.31 -27.32
N PHE A 58 -15.63 6.41 -28.55
CA PHE A 58 -16.32 5.33 -29.26
C PHE A 58 -15.72 5.05 -30.63
N ALA A 59 -14.52 5.57 -30.93
CA ALA A 59 -13.85 5.16 -32.15
C ALA A 59 -13.59 3.65 -32.08
N PRO A 60 -13.91 2.89 -33.15
CA PRO A 60 -13.54 1.49 -33.20
C PRO A 60 -12.02 1.38 -33.10
N VAL A 61 -11.55 0.55 -32.17
CA VAL A 61 -10.14 0.19 -32.10
C VAL A 61 -9.82 -0.55 -33.40
N ASP A 62 -8.78 -0.12 -34.11
CA ASP A 62 -8.39 -0.78 -35.36
C ASP A 62 -7.91 -2.20 -35.04
N VAL A 63 -8.28 -3.16 -35.87
CA VAL A 63 -7.95 -4.57 -35.63
C VAL A 63 -6.42 -4.76 -35.71
N ASP A 64 -5.74 -3.92 -36.51
CA ASP A 64 -4.28 -3.91 -36.62
C ASP A 64 -3.56 -3.36 -35.37
N GLU A 65 -4.22 -2.62 -34.47
CA GLU A 65 -3.62 -2.15 -33.22
C GLU A 65 -3.53 -3.24 -32.13
N TRP A 66 -4.25 -4.35 -32.28
CA TRP A 66 -4.22 -5.46 -31.31
C TRP A 66 -3.02 -6.39 -31.47
N GLU A 67 -2.42 -6.45 -32.67
CA GLU A 67 -1.31 -7.36 -33.00
C GLU A 67 0.07 -6.78 -32.61
N ALA A 68 0.15 -5.53 -32.16
CA ALA A 68 1.40 -4.85 -31.80
C ALA A 68 1.96 -5.22 -30.41
N LEU A 69 1.37 -6.20 -29.71
CA LEU A 69 1.77 -6.64 -28.37
C LEU A 69 2.34 -8.07 -28.32
N GLN A 70 2.77 -8.64 -29.46
CA GLN A 70 3.52 -9.91 -29.49
C GLN A 70 5.04 -9.73 -29.58
#